data_AF-A0A842LLP5-F1
#
_entry.id   AF-A0A842LLP5-F1
#
_cell.length_a   1.000
_cell.length_b   1.000
_cell.length_c   1.000
_cell.angle_alpha   90.00
_cell.angle_beta   90.00
_cell.angle_gamma   90.00
#
_symmetry.space_group_name_H-M   'P 1'
#
loop_
_entity.id
_entity.type
_entity.pdbx_description
1 polymer ?
#
loop_
_entity_poly.entity_id
_entity_poly.type
_entity_poly.pdbx_seq_one_letter_code
_entity_poly.pdbx_strand_id
1 'polypeptide(L)' 'EEGFYADIVIFEKREREIRAENLHSKCGWTPYEGFSALHPKIVIRRGEVIFDEGVVSSKGSGREI' A
#
# COMPACT_ATOMS: atom_id res chain seq x y z
N GLU A 1 4.74 -16.62 10.34
CA GLU A 1 4.73 -17.62 11.42
C GLU A 1 3.34 -17.67 12.03
N GLU A 2 2.98 -18.78 12.67
CA GLU A 2 1.69 -18.90 13.35
C GLU A 2 1.62 -17.96 14.56
N GLY A 3 0.44 -17.38 14.83
CA GLY A 3 0.22 -16.46 15.95
C GLY A 3 0.44 -14.97 15.66
N PHE A 4 0.98 -14.61 14.49
CA PHE A 4 1.15 -13.20 14.08
C PHE A 4 -0.12 -12.63 13.46
N TYR A 5 -0.22 -11.30 13.43
CA TYR A 5 -1.25 -10.63 12.64
C TYR A 5 -1.07 -10.96 11.16
N ALA A 6 -2.19 -11.20 10.48
CA ALA A 6 -2.25 -11.37 9.04
C ALA A 6 -2.14 -10.01 8.32
N ASP A 7 -1.03 -9.31 8.57
CA ASP A 7 -0.63 -8.08 7.89
C ASP A 7 0.32 -8.46 6.74
N ILE A 8 -0.21 -8.44 5.51
CA ILE A 8 0.43 -9.01 4.33
C ILE A 8 0.36 -8.01 3.19
N VAL A 9 1.46 -7.87 2.43
CA VAL A 9 1.49 -7.08 1.20
C VAL A 9 1.85 -7.99 0.04
N ILE A 10 1.03 -7.96 -1.01
CA ILE A 10 1.28 -8.67 -2.27
C ILE A 10 1.73 -7.64 -3.30
N PHE A 11 2.94 -7.81 -3.82
CA PHE A 11 3.51 -6.94 -4.85
C PHE A 11 3.31 -7.51 -6.24
N GLU A 12 3.02 -6.64 -7.21
CA GLU A 12 3.19 -6.98 -8.60
C GLU A 12 4.69 -7.04 -8.93
N LYS A 13 5.15 -8.05 -9.68
CA LYS A 13 6.57 -8.21 -10.06
C LYS A 13 7.05 -7.21 -11.11
N ARG A 14 6.14 -6.43 -11.69
CA ARG A 14 6.44 -5.42 -12.70
C ARG A 14 6.83 -4.12 -12.01
N GLU A 15 8.01 -3.61 -12.34
CA GLU A 15 8.43 -2.29 -11.90
C GLU A 15 7.76 -1.18 -12.70
N ARG A 16 7.47 -0.06 -12.02
CA ARG A 16 6.98 1.18 -12.61
C ARG A 16 7.62 2.37 -11.90
N GLU A 17 7.80 3.45 -12.65
CA GLU A 17 8.37 4.71 -12.13
C GLU A 17 7.46 5.33 -11.06
N ILE A 18 8.06 5.82 -9.99
CA ILE A 18 7.36 6.60 -8.97
C ILE A 18 7.08 7.99 -9.50
N ARG A 19 5.80 8.38 -9.49
CA ARG A 19 5.30 9.71 -9.82
C ARG A 19 4.53 10.27 -8.63
N ALA A 20 4.83 11.51 -8.21
CA ALA A 20 4.17 12.16 -7.08
C ALA A 20 2.64 12.19 -7.21
N GLU A 21 2.12 12.41 -8.42
CA GLU A 21 0.68 12.44 -8.74
C GLU A 21 -0.04 11.10 -8.47
N ASN A 22 0.68 9.98 -8.48
CA ASN A 22 0.13 8.65 -8.23
C ASN A 22 0.20 8.23 -6.76
N LEU A 23 0.83 9.04 -5.89
CA LEU A 23 0.96 8.72 -4.47
C LEU A 23 -0.25 9.22 -3.68
N HIS A 24 -0.65 8.47 -2.65
CA HIS A 24 -1.76 8.86 -1.76
C HIS A 24 -1.45 10.06 -0.84
N SER A 25 -0.22 10.60 -0.89
CA SER A 25 0.17 11.74 -0.06
C SER A 25 -0.48 13.02 -0.57
N LYS A 26 -0.95 13.86 0.35
CA LYS A 26 -1.54 15.17 0.02
C LYS A 26 -0.50 16.21 -0.40
N CYS A 27 0.79 15.97 -0.17
CA CYS A 27 1.83 16.99 -0.37
C CYS A 27 2.20 17.21 -1.84
N GLY A 28 1.83 16.30 -2.75
CA GLY A 28 2.09 16.43 -4.18
C GLY A 28 3.57 16.41 -4.58
N TRP A 29 4.47 15.96 -3.70
CA TRP A 29 5.91 15.82 -3.98
C TRP A 29 6.48 14.58 -3.29
N THR A 30 7.57 14.04 -3.83
CA THR A 30 8.33 12.92 -3.24
C THR A 30 9.81 13.03 -3.59
N PRO A 31 10.75 12.65 -2.68
CA PRO A 31 12.16 12.57 -3.02
C PRO A 31 12.48 11.40 -3.97
N TYR A 32 11.53 10.49 -4.18
CA TYR A 32 11.68 9.30 -5.02
C TYR A 32 11.16 9.49 -6.44
N GLU A 33 10.85 10.73 -6.85
CA GLU A 33 10.36 11.03 -8.19
C GLU A 33 11.34 10.46 -9.23
N GLY A 34 10.81 9.64 -10.15
CA GLY A 34 11.61 9.03 -11.19
C GLY A 34 12.26 7.68 -10.88
N PHE A 35 12.13 7.17 -9.65
CA PHE A 35 12.75 5.90 -9.28
C PHE A 35 11.90 4.72 -9.76
N SER A 36 12.55 3.65 -10.23
CA SER A 36 11.88 2.39 -10.55
C SER A 36 11.56 1.61 -9.27
N ALA A 37 10.32 1.17 -9.09
CA ALA A 37 9.90 0.42 -7.91
C ALA A 37 8.80 -0.61 -8.22
N LEU A 38 8.71 -1.64 -7.38
CA LEU A 38 7.54 -2.52 -7.31
C LEU A 38 6.43 -1.83 -6.52
N HIS A 39 5.20 -1.96 -6.99
CA HIS A 39 4.04 -1.35 -6.36
C HIS A 39 3.17 -2.42 -5.69
N PRO A 40 2.59 -2.14 -4.50
CA PRO A 40 1.62 -3.02 -3.89
C PRO A 40 0.43 -3.24 -4.83
N LYS A 41 0.05 -4.49 -5.02
CA LYS A 41 -1.20 -4.86 -5.68
C LYS A 41 -2.31 -5.01 -4.64
N ILE A 42 -2.06 -5.78 -3.58
CA ILE A 42 -3.00 -6.04 -2.50
C ILE A 42 -2.31 -5.76 -1.16
N VAL A 43 -3.02 -5.08 -0.25
CA VAL A 43 -2.62 -4.93 1.15
C VAL A 43 -3.70 -5.51 2.04
N ILE A 44 -3.30 -6.44 2.90
CA ILE A 44 -4.15 -7.11 3.88
C ILE A 44 -3.72 -6.64 5.26
N ARG A 45 -4.69 -6.23 6.07
CA ARG A 45 -4.49 -5.85 7.47
C ARG A 45 -5.35 -6.75 8.35
N ARG A 46 -4.74 -7.54 9.22
CA ARG A 46 -5.44 -8.49 10.12
C ARG A 46 -6.44 -9.40 9.39
N GLY A 47 -6.08 -9.85 8.19
CA GLY A 47 -6.93 -10.71 7.35
C GLY A 47 -7.98 -9.98 6.51
N GLU A 48 -8.10 -8.65 6.61
CA GLU A 48 -9.00 -7.83 5.80
C GLU A 48 -8.23 -7.19 4.64
N VAL A 49 -8.73 -7.32 3.41
CA VAL A 49 -8.18 -6.57 2.26
C VAL A 49 -8.54 -5.09 2.41
N ILE A 50 -7.52 -4.24 2.59
CA ILE A 50 -7.70 -2.79 2.76
C ILE A 50 -7.31 -1.98 1.53
N PHE A 51 -6.58 -2.60 0.62
CA PHE A 51 -6.18 -2.04 -0.67
C PHE A 51 -6.14 -3.16 -1.72
N ASP A 52 -6.74 -2.92 -2.87
CA ASP A 52 -6.66 -3.76 -4.08
C ASP A 52 -6.65 -2.85 -5.31
N GLU A 53 -5.44 -2.51 -5.77
CA GLU A 53 -5.18 -1.50 -6.81
C GLU A 53 -5.90 -0.15 -6.57
N GLY A 54 -6.24 0.13 -5.30
CA GLY A 54 -7.05 1.24 -4.83
C GLY A 54 -7.48 1.03 -3.37
N VAL A 55 -7.71 2.12 -2.63
CA VAL A 55 -8.12 2.04 -1.22
C VAL A 55 -9.58 1.56 -1.16
N VAL A 56 -9.81 0.44 -0.47
CA VAL A 56 -11.17 -0.12 -0.27
C VAL A 56 -11.64 -0.01 1.19
N SER A 57 -10.72 0.27 2.12
CA SER A 57 -11.06 0.42 3.54
C SER A 57 -11.69 1.78 3.86
N SER A 58 -12.48 1.82 4.93
CA SER A 58 -13.04 3.07 5.46
C SER A 58 -12.08 3.75 6.45
N LYS A 59 -12.18 5.08 6.53
CA LYS A 59 -11.47 5.88 7.54
C LYS A 59 -11.87 5.42 8.94
N GLY A 60 -10.89 5.20 9.81
CA GLY A 60 -11.14 4.76 11.19
C GLY A 60 -11.32 3.25 11.36
N SER A 61 -11.18 2.45 10.29
CA SER A 61 -11.23 0.98 10.37
C SER A 61 -10.04 0.35 11.11
N GLY A 62 -8.99 1.13 11.40
CA GLY A 62 -7.84 0.68 12.17
C GLY A 62 -8.14 0.49 13.66
N ARG A 63 -7.23 -0.17 14.37
CA ARG A 63 -7.30 -0.35 15.83
C ARG A 63 -5.97 0.05 16.45
N GLU A 64 -6.04 0.69 17.61
CA GLU A 64 -4.88 0.88 18.49
C GLU A 64 -4.42 -0.49 18.99
N ILE A 65 -3.10 -0.67 19.12
CA ILE A 65 -2.45 -1.94 19.47
C ILE A 65 -1.44 -1.70 20.57
#